data_AF-A0A1V5JAW0-F1
#
_entry.id   AF-A0A1V5JAW0-F1
#
_cell.length_a   1.000
_cell.length_b   1.000
_cell.length_c   1.000
_cell.angle_alpha   90.00
_cell.angle_beta   90.00
_cell.angle_gamma   90.00
#
_symmetry.space_group_name_H-M   'P 1'
#
loop_
_entity.id
_entity.type
_entity.pdbx_description
1 polymer ?
#
loop_
_entity_poly.entity_id
_entity_poly.type
_entity_poly.pdbx_seq_one_letter_code
_entity_poly.pdbx_strand_id
1 'polypeptide(L)'
;MTTIVPDAYGYGRIVKDKKGNIEKIVEQLDATEDEKKISEINTGIYCVNTPFLLSALKKIENKNNKQEYYLTDIVEIARRERCKAHAYVTKDYIEVMGINTPDELIRAGKYLK
;
A
#
# COMPACT_ATOMS: atom_id res chain seq x y z
N MET A 1 -3.31 3.46 -5.60
CA MET A 1 -4.71 3.59 -5.19
C MET A 1 -4.79 3.10 -3.76
N THR A 2 -5.64 3.72 -2.95
CA THR A 2 -5.77 3.42 -1.51
C THR A 2 -7.25 3.32 -1.16
N THR A 3 -7.57 2.75 -0.01
CA THR A 3 -8.94 2.75 0.52
C THR A 3 -8.92 2.71 2.04
N ILE A 4 -10.05 3.00 2.67
CA ILE A 4 -10.21 2.93 4.13
C ILE A 4 -11.02 1.68 4.44
N VAL A 5 -10.47 0.80 5.27
CA VAL A 5 -11.09 -0.47 5.66
C VAL A 5 -11.44 -0.50 7.15
N PRO A 6 -12.47 -1.26 7.55
CA PRO A 6 -12.80 -1.47 8.96
C PRO A 6 -11.74 -2.31 9.69
N ASP A 7 -11.05 -3.20 8.99
CA ASP A 7 -9.93 -3.98 9.49
C ASP A 7 -8.81 -3.96 8.45
N ALA A 8 -7.67 -3.39 8.85
CA ALA A 8 -6.50 -3.22 7.99
C ALA A 8 -5.46 -4.33 8.18
N TYR A 9 -5.71 -5.31 9.06
CA TYR A 9 -4.74 -6.38 9.31
C TYR A 9 -4.31 -7.09 8.02
N GLY A 10 -3.00 -7.27 7.85
CA GLY A 10 -2.42 -7.93 6.68
C GLY A 10 -2.11 -7.02 5.49
N TYR A 11 -2.63 -5.78 5.46
CA TYR A 11 -2.37 -4.83 4.38
C TYR A 11 -1.20 -3.88 4.65
N GLY A 12 -0.59 -3.31 3.61
CA GLY A 12 0.34 -2.18 3.75
C GLY A 12 -0.40 -0.89 4.13
N ARG A 13 0.12 -0.15 5.12
CA ARG A 13 -0.48 1.10 5.64
C ARG A 13 0.04 2.33 4.91
N ILE A 14 -0.85 3.27 4.62
CA ILE A 14 -0.51 4.54 3.97
C ILE A 14 -0.11 5.55 5.05
N VAL A 15 1.19 5.80 5.20
CA VAL A 15 1.70 6.80 6.14
C VAL A 15 1.73 8.16 5.45
N LYS A 16 1.15 9.18 6.10
CA LYS A 16 1.09 10.56 5.58
C LYS A 16 1.72 11.54 6.54
N ASP A 17 2.31 12.60 5.99
CA ASP A 17 2.84 13.72 6.75
C ASP A 17 1.70 14.59 7.32
N LYS A 18 2.06 15.59 8.14
CA LYS A 18 1.08 16.53 8.73
C LYS A 18 0.31 17.37 7.69
N LYS A 19 0.79 17.43 6.44
CA LYS A 19 0.16 18.13 5.32
C LYS A 19 -0.69 17.19 4.45
N GLY A 20 -0.77 15.90 4.80
CA GLY A 20 -1.50 14.88 4.06
C GLY A 20 -0.74 14.29 2.87
N ASN A 21 0.54 14.61 2.67
CA ASN A 21 1.34 14.01 1.61
C ASN A 21 1.77 12.60 2.02
N ILE A 22 1.76 11.66 1.07
CA ILE A 22 2.23 10.30 1.34
C ILE A 22 3.73 10.30 1.66
N GLU A 23 4.11 9.65 2.75
CA GLU A 23 5.51 9.49 3.16
C GLU A 23 6.08 8.17 2.64
N LYS A 24 5.38 7.09 2.95
CA LYS A 24 5.75 5.71 2.64
C LYS A 24 4.52 4.81 2.71
N ILE A 25 4.66 3.59 2.23
CA ILE A 25 3.74 2.50 2.52
C ILE A 25 4.51 1.50 3.39
N VAL A 26 3.95 1.12 4.54
CA VAL A 26 4.61 0.19 5.47
C VAL A 26 3.81 -1.11 5.57
N GLU A 27 4.46 -2.24 5.32
CA GLU A 27 3.82 -3.56 5.39
C GLU A 27 3.47 -3.97 6.82
N GLN A 28 2.46 -4.82 6.98
CA GLN A 28 1.92 -5.23 8.29
C GLN A 28 3.00 -5.75 9.27
N LEU A 29 4.00 -6.49 8.77
CA LEU A 29 5.07 -7.06 9.60
C LEU A 29 6.14 -6.04 9.98
N ASP A 30 6.25 -4.96 9.23
CA ASP A 30 7.27 -3.92 9.39
C ASP A 30 6.69 -2.66 10.08
N ALA A 31 5.36 -2.59 10.21
CA ALA A 31 4.64 -1.49 10.83
C ALA A 31 4.83 -1.45 12.35
N THR A 32 5.05 -0.25 12.88
CA THR A 32 4.97 0.05 14.32
C THR A 32 3.54 -0.08 14.85
N GLU A 33 3.39 -0.15 16.18
CA GLU A 33 2.06 -0.22 16.81
C GLU A 33 1.16 0.99 16.51
N ASP A 34 1.75 2.17 16.27
CA ASP A 34 0.99 3.34 15.85
C ASP A 34 0.62 3.30 14.37
N GLU A 35 1.52 2.84 13.50
CA GLU A 35 1.23 2.66 12.07
C GLU A 35 0.15 1.58 11.85
N LYS A 36 0.12 0.51 12.67
CA LYS A 36 -0.91 -0.53 12.60
C LYS A 36 -2.34 -0.02 12.84
N LYS A 37 -2.50 1.11 13.54
CA LYS A 37 -3.79 1.78 13.78
C LYS A 37 -4.31 2.54 12.57
N ILE A 38 -3.49 2.77 11.54
CA ILE A 38 -3.90 3.44 10.31
C ILE A 38 -4.90 2.53 9.58
N SER A 39 -6.07 3.07 9.21
CA SER A 39 -7.12 2.36 8.48
C SER A 39 -7.03 2.53 6.96
N GLU A 40 -6.25 3.50 6.48
CA GLU A 40 -5.98 3.67 5.06
C GLU A 40 -4.90 2.68 4.60
N ILE A 41 -5.29 1.83 3.65
CA ILE A 41 -4.46 0.73 3.15
C ILE A 41 -4.06 0.92 1.69
N ASN A 42 -2.96 0.28 1.34
CA ASN A 42 -2.54 0.06 -0.03
C ASN A 42 -3.37 -1.05 -0.68
N THR A 43 -3.92 -0.79 -1.87
CA THR A 43 -4.69 -1.79 -2.63
C THR A 43 -3.83 -2.58 -3.62
N GLY A 44 -2.54 -2.26 -3.73
CA GLY A 44 -1.64 -2.89 -4.71
C GLY A 44 -1.81 -2.40 -6.15
N ILE A 45 -2.69 -1.43 -6.40
CA ILE A 45 -2.94 -0.85 -7.71
C ILE A 45 -2.18 0.47 -7.86
N TYR A 46 -1.30 0.57 -8.84
CA TYR A 46 -0.47 1.75 -9.07
C TYR A 46 -0.58 2.27 -10.50
N CYS A 47 -0.55 3.60 -10.66
CA CYS A 47 -0.33 4.27 -11.93
C CYS A 47 0.99 5.02 -11.81
N VAL A 48 2.00 4.61 -12.57
CA VAL A 48 3.39 5.05 -12.37
C VAL A 48 4.02 5.38 -13.72
N ASN A 49 4.83 6.43 -13.76
CA ASN A 49 5.65 6.74 -14.92
C ASN A 49 6.72 5.64 -15.12
N THR A 50 6.76 5.03 -16.30
CA THR A 50 7.64 3.88 -16.59
C THR A 50 9.14 4.17 -16.34
N PRO A 51 9.73 5.28 -16.84
CA PRO A 51 11.11 5.65 -16.50
C PRO A 51 11.40 5.70 -15.00
N PHE A 52 10.51 6.31 -14.22
CA PHE A 52 10.63 6.33 -12.77
C PHE A 52 10.55 4.92 -12.18
N LEU A 53 9.55 4.11 -12.58
CA LEU A 53 9.38 2.76 -12.07
C LEU A 53 10.64 1.91 -12.27
N LEU A 54 11.19 1.88 -13.49
CA LEU A 54 12.40 1.11 -13.79
C LEU A 54 13.63 1.59 -13.01
N SER A 55 13.71 2.89 -12.72
CA SER A 55 14.77 3.48 -11.89
C SER A 55 14.59 3.11 -10.41
N ALA A 56 13.36 3.15 -9.91
CA ALA A 56 13.02 2.85 -8.52
C ALA A 56 13.22 1.36 -8.20
N LEU A 57 12.82 0.46 -9.09
CA LEU A 57 12.98 -1.00 -8.91
C LEU A 57 14.44 -1.41 -8.66
N LYS A 58 15.42 -0.71 -9.25
CA LYS A 58 16.86 -0.96 -9.03
C LYS A 58 17.37 -0.51 -7.66
N LYS A 59 16.58 0.27 -6.93
CA LYS A 59 16.92 0.87 -5.64
C LYS A 59 16.18 0.22 -4.47
N ILE A 60 15.26 -0.70 -4.73
CA ILE A 60 14.57 -1.47 -3.69
C ILE A 60 15.60 -2.41 -3.06
N GLU A 61 15.62 -2.45 -1.74
CA GLU A 61 16.45 -3.35 -0.96
C GLU A 61 15.56 -4.36 -0.24
N ASN A 62 16.11 -5.51 0.13
CA ASN A 62 15.38 -6.54 0.86
C ASN A 62 15.66 -6.48 2.39
N LYS A 63 15.89 -5.28 2.92
CA LYS A 63 16.18 -5.05 4.35
C LYS A 63 14.90 -4.84 5.15
N ASN A 64 14.02 -5.84 5.14
CA ASN A 64 12.76 -5.87 5.89
C ASN A 64 12.59 -7.22 6.59
N ASN A 65 11.54 -7.35 7.40
CA ASN A 65 11.29 -8.53 8.22
C ASN A 65 11.00 -9.81 7.40
N LYS A 66 10.66 -9.71 6.11
CA LYS A 66 10.49 -10.86 5.20
C LYS A 66 11.70 -11.14 4.32
N GLN A 67 12.69 -10.26 4.27
CA GLN A 67 13.81 -10.33 3.33
C GLN A 67 13.39 -10.32 1.85
N GLU A 68 12.29 -9.62 1.53
CA GLU A 68 11.71 -9.53 0.17
C GLU A 68 11.93 -8.15 -0.45
N TYR A 69 11.83 -8.05 -1.78
CA TYR A 69 11.82 -6.75 -2.47
C TYR A 69 10.39 -6.24 -2.56
N TYR A 70 10.02 -5.31 -1.68
CA TYR A 70 8.67 -4.77 -1.65
C TYR A 70 8.46 -3.69 -2.72
N LEU A 71 7.50 -3.91 -3.62
CA LEU A 71 7.10 -2.89 -4.60
C LEU A 71 6.60 -1.61 -3.92
N THR A 72 6.08 -1.70 -2.70
CA THR A 72 5.60 -0.55 -1.91
C THR A 72 6.68 0.50 -1.63
N ASP A 73 7.96 0.09 -1.60
CA ASP A 73 9.09 0.98 -1.33
C ASP A 73 9.31 2.04 -2.42
N ILE A 74 8.72 1.88 -3.62
CA ILE A 74 8.78 2.89 -4.68
C ILE A 74 8.19 4.24 -4.23
N VAL A 75 7.29 4.24 -3.24
CA VAL A 75 6.70 5.47 -2.70
C VAL A 75 7.71 6.28 -1.89
N GLU A 76 8.47 5.61 -1.02
CA GLU A 76 9.52 6.27 -0.24
C GLU A 76 10.66 6.73 -1.16
N ILE A 77 11.01 5.93 -2.18
CA ILE A 77 11.97 6.30 -3.22
C ILE A 77 11.51 7.55 -3.97
N ALA A 78 10.23 7.61 -4.39
CA ALA A 78 9.66 8.78 -5.06
C ALA A 78 9.81 10.04 -4.20
N ARG A 79 9.51 9.94 -2.90
CA ARG A 79 9.64 11.05 -1.95
C ARG A 79 11.10 11.51 -1.81
N ARG A 80 12.05 10.58 -1.64
CA ARG A 80 13.49 10.88 -1.54
C ARG A 80 13.99 11.60 -2.79
N GLU A 81 13.48 11.23 -3.96
CA GLU A 81 13.81 11.82 -5.25
C GLU A 81 12.98 13.07 -5.60
N ARG A 82 12.14 13.54 -4.66
CA ARG A 82 11.25 14.71 -4.83
C ARG A 82 10.30 14.57 -6.03
N CYS A 83 9.97 13.34 -6.41
CA CYS A 83 8.91 13.05 -7.36
C CYS A 83 7.54 13.27 -6.69
N LYS A 84 6.52 13.59 -7.49
CA LYS A 84 5.14 13.69 -7.00
C LYS A 84 4.56 12.29 -6.83
N ALA A 85 4.08 11.98 -5.62
CA ALA A 85 3.33 10.76 -5.32
C ALA A 85 2.02 11.15 -4.63
N HIS A 86 0.90 10.56 -5.06
CA HIS A 86 -0.42 10.86 -4.53
C HIS A 86 -1.19 9.57 -4.23
N ALA A 87 -1.87 9.55 -3.09
CA ALA A 87 -2.84 8.51 -2.75
C ALA A 87 -4.21 8.91 -3.32
N TYR A 88 -4.76 8.06 -4.18
CA TYR A 88 -6.15 8.17 -4.63
C TYR A 88 -7.01 7.22 -3.80
N VAL A 89 -7.84 7.77 -2.91
CA VAL A 89 -8.70 7.01 -2.00
C VAL A 89 -9.98 6.62 -2.75
N THR A 90 -10.18 5.33 -3.01
CA THR A 90 -11.48 4.84 -3.48
C THR A 90 -12.48 4.75 -2.33
N LYS A 91 -13.75 5.03 -2.62
CA LYS A 91 -14.83 5.10 -1.62
C LYS A 91 -15.29 3.72 -1.17
N ASP A 92 -15.43 2.79 -2.12
CA ASP A 92 -15.85 1.43 -1.82
C ASP A 92 -14.61 0.53 -1.71
N TYR A 93 -14.32 0.07 -0.50
CA TYR A 93 -13.19 -0.81 -0.25
C TYR A 93 -13.43 -2.22 -0.79
N ILE A 94 -14.68 -2.61 -1.06
CA ILE A 94 -15.04 -3.92 -1.61
C ILE A 94 -14.54 -4.06 -3.04
N GLU A 95 -14.60 -2.99 -3.85
CA GLU A 95 -14.14 -2.98 -5.25
C GLU A 95 -12.64 -3.28 -5.39
N VAL A 96 -11.86 -3.05 -4.34
CA VAL A 96 -10.40 -3.14 -4.33
C VAL A 96 -9.89 -4.09 -3.24
N MET A 97 -10.77 -4.94 -2.71
CA MET A 97 -10.39 -5.87 -1.65
C MET A 97 -9.40 -6.92 -2.16
N GLY A 98 -8.38 -7.23 -1.36
CA GLY A 98 -7.50 -8.36 -1.60
C GLY A 98 -8.17 -9.69 -1.26
N ILE A 99 -7.75 -10.76 -1.95
CA ILE A 99 -8.19 -12.12 -1.67
C ILE A 99 -6.95 -12.99 -1.49
N ASN A 100 -6.56 -13.21 -0.24
CA ASN A 100 -5.41 -14.01 0.18
C ASN A 100 -5.82 -15.31 0.89
N THR A 101 -7.07 -15.41 1.31
CA THR A 101 -7.61 -16.55 2.07
C THR A 101 -8.94 -17.05 1.49
N PRO A 102 -9.32 -18.33 1.74
CA PRO A 102 -10.63 -18.85 1.34
C PRO A 102 -11.81 -18.05 1.91
N ASP A 103 -11.70 -17.53 3.13
CA ASP A 103 -12.75 -16.71 3.76
C ASP A 103 -12.94 -15.37 3.03
N GLU A 104 -11.86 -14.74 2.59
CA GLU A 104 -11.91 -13.53 1.75
C GLU A 104 -12.54 -13.82 0.39
N LEU A 105 -12.25 -14.98 -0.21
CA LEU A 105 -12.86 -15.41 -1.48
C LEU A 105 -14.38 -15.59 -1.35
N ILE A 106 -14.83 -16.28 -0.30
CA ILE A 106 -16.26 -16.44 0.00
C ILE A 106 -16.93 -15.09 0.21
N ARG A 107 -16.26 -14.17 0.92
CA ARG A 107 -16.76 -12.81 1.16
C ARG A 107 -16.91 -12.03 -0.14
N ALA A 108 -15.89 -12.03 -1.00
CA ALA A 108 -15.92 -11.36 -2.29
C ALA A 108 -17.05 -11.91 -3.19
N GLY A 109 -17.23 -13.23 -3.22
CA GLY A 109 -18.29 -13.88 -4.00
C GLY A 109 -19.72 -13.46 -3.63
N LYS A 110 -19.95 -12.93 -2.42
CA LYS A 110 -21.27 -12.40 -2.02
C LYS A 110 -21.62 -11.08 -2.73
N TYR A 111 -20.63 -10.34 -3.23
CA TYR A 111 -20.79 -9.03 -3.85
C TYR A 111 -20.77 -9.06 -5.39
N LEU A 112 -20.32 -10.15 -6.00
CA LEU A 112 -20.19 -10.31 -7.46
C LEU A 112 -21.36 -11.05 -8.13
N LYS A 113 -22.58 -10.92 -7.58
CA LYS A 113 -23.76 -11.62 -8.13
C LYS A 113 -24.29 -10.99 -9.41
#